data_AF-A0A3G5T231-F1
#
_entry.id   AF-A0A3G5T231-F1
#
_cell.length_a   1.000
_cell.length_b   1.000
_cell.length_c   1.000
_cell.angle_alpha   90.00
_cell.angle_beta   90.00
_cell.angle_gamma   90.00
#
_symmetry.space_group_name_H-M   'P 1'
#
loop_
_entity.id
_entity.type
_entity.pdbx_description
1 polymer ?
#
loop_
_entity_poly.entity_id
_entity_poly.type
_entity_poly.pdbx_seq_one_letter_code
_entity_poly.pdbx_strand_id
1 'polypeptide(L)'
;MNAIVAPYGLSRSLRVWRLFVKTGAVSRTYRAAGASAMIAVVLTGCGDDGTEPPGLDAVATETEQPASGGASPDDADSDDADSDNADPDDADRDTGDAASDDEEPPAGGETHEFPDAGLTIVEPDEIPEDAAAAVATYIEFYRGWRTSLREVEIDKAVEDFGTRQVVERMESSLDYQEENGIRFGGEFVVELTIEERGDHMVVLGGCADASDLTMIDDDGERPAVEPGEESTAPVHVELTNNGGVWLINRNDINEDERCED
;
A
#
# COMPACT_ATOMS: atom_id res chain seq x y z
N MET A 1 4.00 -27.98 21.32
CA MET A 1 3.25 -26.75 20.99
C MET A 1 3.89 -26.22 19.72
N ASN A 2 3.33 -26.58 18.56
CA ASN A 2 3.82 -26.13 17.25
C ASN A 2 2.69 -25.30 16.63
N ALA A 3 2.95 -24.02 16.40
CA ALA A 3 2.07 -23.13 15.67
C ALA A 3 2.29 -23.34 14.16
N ILE A 4 1.20 -23.61 13.47
CA ILE A 4 1.13 -23.75 12.01
C ILE A 4 0.96 -22.34 11.45
N VAL A 5 1.90 -21.91 10.62
CA VAL A 5 1.81 -20.71 9.78
C VAL A 5 0.73 -20.97 8.73
N ALA A 6 -0.36 -20.21 8.78
CA ALA A 6 -1.36 -20.19 7.73
C ALA A 6 -1.02 -19.03 6.76
N PRO A 7 -0.78 -19.30 5.48
CA PRO A 7 -0.94 -18.28 4.43
C PRO A 7 -2.45 -18.08 4.20
N TYR A 8 -2.84 -16.99 3.52
CA TYR A 8 -4.20 -16.61 3.08
C TYR A 8 -5.02 -15.71 4.01
N GLY A 9 -4.91 -14.40 3.75
CA GLY A 9 -5.95 -13.39 4.00
C GLY A 9 -6.61 -12.82 2.73
N LEU A 10 -6.32 -13.38 1.54
CA LEU A 10 -7.04 -13.07 0.30
C LEU A 10 -8.25 -14.00 0.17
N SER A 11 -9.31 -13.73 0.93
CA SER A 11 -10.60 -14.39 0.76
C SER A 11 -11.73 -13.65 1.47
N ARG A 12 -12.26 -12.58 0.83
CA ARG A 12 -13.72 -12.41 0.61
C ARG A 12 -14.18 -11.18 -0.19
N SER A 13 -13.35 -10.19 -0.51
CA SER A 13 -13.78 -9.04 -1.35
C SER A 13 -13.75 -9.25 -2.87
N LEU A 14 -13.41 -10.46 -3.35
CA LEU A 14 -13.66 -10.86 -4.74
C LEU A 14 -15.15 -11.16 -5.05
N ARG A 15 -16.11 -10.79 -4.19
CA ARG A 15 -17.55 -11.04 -4.46
C ARG A 15 -18.29 -9.90 -5.13
N VAL A 16 -17.83 -8.65 -5.04
CA VAL A 16 -18.38 -7.56 -5.85
C VAL A 16 -17.79 -7.61 -7.28
N TRP A 17 -16.56 -8.10 -7.43
CA TRP A 17 -15.90 -8.23 -8.75
C TRP A 17 -16.10 -9.58 -9.47
N ARG A 18 -16.73 -10.59 -8.85
CA ARG A 18 -17.10 -11.86 -9.54
C ARG A 18 -18.52 -11.93 -10.09
N LEU A 19 -19.31 -10.85 -10.03
CA LEU A 19 -20.69 -10.90 -10.51
C LEU A 19 -20.90 -10.47 -11.98
N PHE A 20 -19.86 -10.07 -12.71
CA PHE A 20 -19.97 -9.72 -14.15
C PHE A 20 -19.25 -10.66 -15.14
N VAL A 21 -19.05 -11.94 -14.82
CA VAL A 21 -18.57 -12.96 -15.79
C VAL A 21 -19.65 -14.00 -16.13
N LYS A 22 -20.93 -13.75 -15.81
CA LYS A 22 -21.99 -14.74 -16.11
C LYS A 22 -23.32 -14.17 -16.57
N THR A 23 -23.32 -13.43 -17.68
CA THR A 23 -24.42 -13.49 -18.66
C THR A 23 -24.04 -12.81 -19.95
N GLY A 24 -24.24 -13.51 -21.08
CA GLY A 24 -24.42 -12.86 -22.37
C GLY A 24 -23.24 -12.98 -23.33
N ALA A 25 -23.18 -14.11 -24.02
CA ALA A 25 -22.76 -14.10 -25.41
C ALA A 25 -23.68 -13.14 -26.19
N VAL A 26 -23.35 -11.86 -26.22
CA VAL A 26 -23.91 -10.92 -27.20
C VAL A 26 -22.99 -10.98 -28.40
N SER A 27 -23.38 -11.82 -29.34
CA SER A 27 -22.87 -11.79 -30.71
C SER A 27 -23.05 -10.37 -31.28
N ARG A 28 -22.04 -9.51 -31.14
CA ARG A 28 -21.97 -8.29 -31.96
C ARG A 28 -21.71 -8.73 -33.40
N THR A 29 -22.77 -8.67 -34.18
CA THR A 29 -22.73 -8.79 -35.63
C THR A 29 -21.92 -7.59 -36.15
N TYR A 30 -20.62 -7.79 -36.38
CA TYR A 30 -19.80 -6.82 -37.09
C TYR A 30 -20.33 -6.70 -38.53
N ARG A 31 -21.02 -5.59 -38.83
CA ARG A 31 -21.21 -5.15 -40.20
C ARG A 31 -19.86 -4.67 -40.73
N ALA A 32 -19.23 -5.53 -41.51
CA ALA A 32 -18.10 -5.19 -42.36
C ALA A 32 -18.49 -4.06 -43.33
N ALA A 33 -17.85 -2.90 -43.18
CA ALA A 33 -17.59 -1.98 -44.28
C ALA A 33 -16.06 -1.94 -44.42
N GLY A 34 -15.59 -2.45 -45.56
CA GLY A 34 -14.20 -2.80 -45.76
C GLY A 34 -13.24 -1.62 -45.94
N ALA A 35 -11.97 -1.92 -45.71
CA ALA A 35 -10.86 -1.41 -46.51
C ALA A 35 -9.76 -2.49 -46.52
N SER A 36 -9.42 -2.93 -47.72
CA SER A 36 -8.40 -3.93 -48.00
C SER A 36 -7.00 -3.35 -47.80
N ALA A 37 -6.14 -4.08 -47.10
CA ALA A 37 -4.69 -3.96 -47.26
C ALA A 37 -4.09 -5.37 -47.21
N MET A 38 -3.62 -5.83 -48.38
CA MET A 38 -2.85 -7.06 -48.51
C MET A 38 -1.44 -6.82 -47.96
N ILE A 39 -1.00 -7.63 -47.02
CA ILE A 39 0.44 -7.87 -46.80
C ILE A 39 0.66 -9.38 -46.85
N ALA A 40 1.48 -9.78 -47.81
CA ALA A 40 1.84 -11.16 -48.10
C ALA A 40 2.75 -11.70 -47.00
N VAL A 41 2.33 -12.79 -46.35
CA VAL A 41 3.18 -13.63 -45.50
C VAL A 41 3.72 -14.76 -46.36
N VAL A 42 5.04 -14.85 -46.47
CA VAL A 42 5.73 -16.01 -47.06
C VAL A 42 5.91 -17.04 -45.95
N LEU A 43 5.22 -18.18 -46.10
CA LEU A 43 5.37 -19.38 -45.28
C LEU A 43 6.33 -20.37 -45.97
N THR A 44 7.28 -20.89 -45.20
CA THR A 44 7.94 -22.20 -45.35
C THR A 44 8.08 -22.72 -43.91
N GLY A 45 7.31 -23.71 -43.44
CA GLY A 45 7.39 -25.17 -43.72
C GLY A 45 8.47 -25.78 -42.79
N CYS A 46 8.32 -26.87 -42.03
CA CYS A 46 7.48 -28.08 -42.00
C CYS A 46 7.43 -28.62 -40.55
N GLY A 47 6.34 -29.26 -40.10
CA GLY A 47 6.20 -30.73 -39.94
C GLY A 47 6.51 -31.14 -38.48
N ASP A 48 5.87 -32.07 -37.78
CA ASP A 48 5.18 -33.33 -38.11
C ASP A 48 4.49 -33.77 -36.77
N ASP A 49 3.16 -33.89 -36.72
CA ASP A 49 2.38 -35.15 -36.61
C ASP A 49 2.64 -36.02 -35.35
N GLY A 50 1.58 -36.28 -34.57
CA GLY A 50 1.69 -37.09 -33.34
C GLY A 50 0.43 -37.23 -32.47
N THR A 51 -0.59 -37.88 -33.01
CA THR A 51 -1.67 -38.68 -32.38
C THR A 51 -1.76 -38.77 -30.83
N GLU A 52 -2.95 -38.43 -30.30
CA GLU A 52 -3.44 -38.57 -28.90
C GLU A 52 -3.28 -39.97 -28.27
N PRO A 53 -3.35 -40.06 -26.92
CA PRO A 53 -4.54 -40.69 -26.35
C PRO A 53 -5.11 -40.01 -25.08
N PRO A 54 -6.37 -40.30 -24.72
CA PRO A 54 -7.03 -39.84 -23.49
C PRO A 54 -6.79 -40.80 -22.31
N GLY A 55 -6.72 -40.23 -21.10
CA GLY A 55 -6.73 -40.94 -19.80
C GLY A 55 -6.09 -40.05 -18.73
N LEU A 56 -6.81 -39.45 -17.76
CA LEU A 56 -7.29 -40.06 -16.52
C LEU A 56 -6.29 -41.05 -15.93
N ASP A 57 -5.44 -40.59 -15.00
CA ASP A 57 -5.39 -41.15 -13.63
C ASP A 57 -4.41 -40.36 -12.74
N ALA A 58 -4.80 -40.29 -11.48
CA ALA A 58 -4.18 -39.56 -10.39
C ALA A 58 -2.72 -39.92 -10.14
N VAL A 59 -1.90 -38.92 -9.79
CA VAL A 59 -0.77 -39.11 -8.89
C VAL A 59 -0.67 -37.90 -7.97
N ALA A 60 -1.07 -38.10 -6.71
CA ALA A 60 -0.66 -37.25 -5.62
C ALA A 60 0.86 -37.41 -5.44
N THR A 61 1.61 -36.32 -5.52
CA THR A 61 3.02 -36.32 -5.13
C THR A 61 3.13 -35.59 -3.80
N GLU A 62 3.06 -36.37 -2.72
CA GLU A 62 3.64 -35.97 -1.43
C GLU A 62 5.13 -35.72 -1.66
N THR A 63 5.53 -34.46 -1.48
CA THR A 63 6.95 -34.09 -1.42
C THR A 63 7.33 -34.07 0.05
N GLU A 64 7.92 -35.17 0.52
CA GLU A 64 8.61 -35.25 1.81
C GLU A 64 9.85 -34.35 1.78
N GLN A 65 9.83 -33.28 2.57
CA GLN A 65 10.97 -32.40 2.80
C GLN A 65 11.91 -33.05 3.84
N PRO A 66 13.18 -33.33 3.51
CA PRO A 66 14.11 -33.92 4.47
C PRO A 66 14.52 -32.89 5.54
N ALA A 67 14.39 -33.31 6.79
CA ALA A 67 15.06 -32.71 7.93
C ALA A 67 16.59 -32.82 7.75
N SER A 68 17.30 -31.70 7.85
CA SER A 68 18.75 -31.70 8.08
C SER A 68 19.06 -30.71 9.20
N GLY A 69 19.38 -31.28 10.35
CA GLY A 69 20.08 -30.59 11.41
C GLY A 69 21.56 -30.40 11.06
N GLY A 70 22.15 -29.38 11.67
CA GLY A 70 23.59 -29.13 11.67
C GLY A 70 23.89 -28.15 12.78
N ALA A 71 24.64 -28.61 13.78
CA ALA A 71 24.97 -27.91 15.01
C ALA A 71 26.31 -27.15 14.93
N SER A 72 26.39 -26.06 15.71
CA SER A 72 27.55 -25.52 16.48
C SER A 72 28.78 -25.02 15.69
N PRO A 73 29.75 -24.27 16.30
CA PRO A 73 29.93 -23.80 17.69
C PRO A 73 30.31 -22.30 17.86
N ASP A 74 30.46 -21.92 19.14
CA ASP A 74 31.34 -20.94 19.82
C ASP A 74 32.28 -20.01 18.99
N ASP A 75 32.42 -18.75 19.42
CA ASP A 75 33.67 -18.20 20.03
C ASP A 75 33.76 -16.65 20.01
N ALA A 76 34.48 -16.15 21.02
CA ALA A 76 35.12 -14.83 21.18
C ALA A 76 34.21 -13.65 21.58
N ASP A 77 34.14 -13.20 22.84
CA ASP A 77 35.23 -12.82 23.77
C ASP A 77 36.03 -11.61 23.23
N SER A 78 35.74 -10.42 23.76
CA SER A 78 36.58 -9.22 23.66
C SER A 78 36.24 -8.29 24.82
N ASP A 79 37.00 -8.47 25.89
CA ASP A 79 37.26 -7.56 26.99
C ASP A 79 37.82 -6.19 26.55
N ASP A 80 37.74 -5.25 27.49
CA ASP A 80 38.67 -4.13 27.72
C ASP A 80 38.67 -2.94 26.77
N ALA A 81 38.11 -1.81 27.24
CA ALA A 81 38.95 -0.66 27.60
C ALA A 81 38.16 0.38 28.41
N ASP A 82 38.34 0.29 29.72
CA ASP A 82 38.28 1.41 30.66
C ASP A 82 39.13 2.60 30.17
N SER A 83 38.58 3.81 30.20
CA SER A 83 39.34 5.05 30.26
C SER A 83 38.50 6.13 30.92
N ASP A 84 38.46 6.05 32.25
CA ASP A 84 38.43 7.20 33.14
C ASP A 84 39.43 8.28 32.66
N ASN A 85 38.93 9.47 32.40
CA ASN A 85 39.74 10.68 32.50
C ASN A 85 38.89 11.82 33.05
N ALA A 86 38.83 11.86 34.39
CA ALA A 86 38.40 13.03 35.13
C ALA A 86 39.46 14.12 35.03
N ASP A 87 39.04 15.34 34.69
CA ASP A 87 39.70 16.54 35.20
C ASP A 87 38.62 17.60 35.54
N PRO A 88 38.47 17.97 36.82
CA PRO A 88 37.52 18.97 37.28
C PRO A 88 38.25 20.25 37.65
N ASP A 89 38.15 21.31 36.84
CA ASP A 89 38.42 22.66 37.32
C ASP A 89 37.77 23.73 36.43
N ASP A 90 37.43 24.83 37.10
CA ASP A 90 37.08 26.17 36.58
C ASP A 90 35.61 26.51 36.27
N ALA A 91 34.95 26.89 37.38
CA ALA A 91 34.55 28.28 37.66
C ALA A 91 33.24 28.83 37.06
N ASP A 92 32.30 29.04 37.99
CA ASP A 92 31.55 30.30 38.19
C ASP A 92 31.28 31.13 36.92
N ARG A 93 30.18 30.79 36.23
CA ARG A 93 29.37 31.79 35.52
C ARG A 93 27.89 31.62 35.87
N ASP A 94 27.56 32.22 37.00
CA ASP A 94 26.28 32.84 37.26
C ASP A 94 26.01 33.91 36.17
N THR A 95 25.14 33.57 35.23
CA THR A 95 24.31 34.54 34.54
C THR A 95 22.98 33.86 34.34
N GLY A 96 22.09 34.07 35.32
CA GLY A 96 20.68 33.76 35.20
C GLY A 96 20.11 34.39 33.93
N ASP A 97 19.87 33.53 32.95
CA ASP A 97 18.92 33.79 31.89
C ASP A 97 17.73 32.91 32.21
N ALA A 98 16.67 33.54 32.73
CA ALA A 98 15.37 32.90 32.80
C ALA A 98 14.89 32.78 31.35
N ALA A 99 15.41 31.74 30.67
CA ALA A 99 14.82 31.22 29.46
C ALA A 99 13.36 30.98 29.81
N SER A 100 12.50 31.82 29.25
CA SER A 100 11.10 31.48 29.21
C SER A 100 11.06 30.17 28.43
N ASP A 101 10.62 29.10 29.10
CA ASP A 101 10.17 27.87 28.45
C ASP A 101 8.98 28.29 27.55
N ASP A 102 9.30 28.89 26.40
CA ASP A 102 8.45 28.90 25.23
C ASP A 102 8.44 27.45 24.74
N GLU A 103 7.66 26.62 25.45
CA GLU A 103 7.26 25.30 24.95
C GLU A 103 6.49 25.55 23.66
N GLU A 104 7.18 25.38 22.53
CA GLU A 104 6.54 25.32 21.22
C GLU A 104 5.46 24.24 21.30
N PRO A 105 4.19 24.54 20.95
CA PRO A 105 3.13 23.56 21.04
C PRO A 105 3.51 22.31 20.22
N PRO A 106 3.15 21.10 20.67
CA PRO A 106 3.45 19.90 19.91
C PRO A 106 2.82 20.01 18.51
N ALA A 107 3.53 19.51 17.49
CA ALA A 107 3.02 19.42 16.14
C ALA A 107 1.77 18.51 16.10
N GLY A 108 0.88 18.69 15.13
CA GLY A 108 -0.33 17.89 14.96
C GLY A 108 -1.64 18.68 14.90
N GLY A 109 -2.73 17.96 14.67
CA GLY A 109 -4.09 18.49 14.53
C GLY A 109 -4.31 19.33 13.27
N GLU A 110 -3.35 19.35 12.35
CA GLU A 110 -3.48 20.07 11.08
C GLU A 110 -4.38 19.29 10.11
N THR A 111 -5.21 20.01 9.35
CA THR A 111 -5.99 19.46 8.24
C THR A 111 -5.34 19.87 6.92
N HIS A 112 -4.99 18.88 6.10
CA HIS A 112 -4.39 19.05 4.80
C HIS A 112 -5.41 18.78 3.69
N GLU A 113 -5.79 19.83 2.96
CA GLU A 113 -6.73 19.74 1.85
C GLU A 113 -5.99 19.70 0.50
N PHE A 114 -6.25 18.66 -0.29
CA PHE A 114 -5.70 18.45 -1.63
C PHE A 114 -6.85 18.32 -2.64
N PRO A 115 -7.48 19.44 -3.04
CA PRO A 115 -8.62 19.39 -3.95
C PRO A 115 -8.26 18.79 -5.32
N ASP A 116 -7.03 19.02 -5.77
CA ASP A 116 -6.51 18.42 -7.00
C ASP A 116 -6.32 16.90 -6.88
N ALA A 117 -6.27 16.31 -5.69
CA ALA A 117 -6.22 14.86 -5.51
C ALA A 117 -7.58 14.28 -5.05
N GLY A 118 -8.57 15.13 -4.75
CA GLY A 118 -9.81 14.70 -4.11
C GLY A 118 -9.53 14.01 -2.77
N LEU A 119 -8.73 14.66 -1.93
CA LEU A 119 -8.21 14.12 -0.68
C LEU A 119 -8.18 15.19 0.41
N THR A 120 -8.60 14.81 1.60
CA THR A 120 -8.42 15.57 2.84
C THR A 120 -7.78 14.64 3.88
N ILE A 121 -6.71 15.08 4.52
CA ILE A 121 -6.04 14.33 5.61
C ILE A 121 -6.12 15.16 6.88
N VAL A 122 -6.65 14.57 7.95
CA VAL A 122 -6.64 15.12 9.31
C VAL A 122 -5.52 14.43 10.08
N GLU A 123 -4.53 15.19 10.51
CA GLU A 123 -3.43 14.68 11.33
C GLU A 123 -3.89 14.27 12.73
N PRO A 124 -3.13 13.40 13.41
CA PRO A 124 -3.33 13.14 14.83
C PRO A 124 -3.21 14.44 15.64
N ASP A 125 -4.00 14.58 16.71
CA ASP A 125 -3.99 15.78 17.58
C ASP A 125 -2.59 16.12 18.11
N GLU A 126 -1.76 15.10 18.34
CA GLU A 126 -0.38 15.23 18.80
C GLU A 126 0.53 14.33 17.96
N ILE A 127 1.58 14.93 17.40
CA ILE A 127 2.63 14.27 16.63
C ILE A 127 3.95 14.46 17.38
N PRO A 128 4.47 13.38 17.99
CA PRO A 128 5.81 13.37 18.55
C PRO A 128 6.88 13.73 17.51
N GLU A 129 7.95 14.41 17.92
CA GLU A 129 9.04 14.85 17.03
C GLU A 129 9.67 13.67 16.24
N ASP A 130 9.79 12.49 16.88
CA ASP A 130 10.31 11.26 16.26
C ASP A 130 9.38 10.65 15.20
N ALA A 131 8.08 11.03 15.18
CA ALA A 131 7.09 10.58 14.21
C ALA A 131 6.78 11.61 13.11
N ALA A 132 7.12 12.89 13.30
CA ALA A 132 6.75 13.97 12.39
C ALA A 132 7.19 13.72 10.94
N ALA A 133 8.42 13.24 10.72
CA ALA A 133 8.91 12.93 9.39
C ALA A 133 8.17 11.75 8.72
N ALA A 134 7.69 10.78 9.51
CA ALA A 134 6.91 9.66 9.02
C ALA A 134 5.50 10.13 8.60
N VAL A 135 4.83 10.97 9.40
CA VAL A 135 3.51 11.54 9.07
C VAL A 135 3.59 12.39 7.80
N ALA A 136 4.59 13.27 7.68
CA ALA A 136 4.82 14.07 6.48
C ALA A 136 5.04 13.20 5.23
N THR A 137 5.77 12.08 5.37
CA THR A 137 5.98 11.11 4.29
C THR A 137 4.67 10.47 3.85
N TYR A 138 3.81 10.09 4.81
CA TYR A 138 2.50 9.52 4.50
C TYR A 138 1.61 10.49 3.74
N ILE A 139 1.56 11.76 4.16
CA ILE A 139 0.72 12.79 3.51
C ILE A 139 1.09 12.94 2.04
N GLU A 140 2.39 13.08 1.72
CA GLU A 140 2.84 13.20 0.33
C GLU A 140 2.62 11.91 -0.47
N PHE A 141 2.89 10.75 0.12
CA PHE A 141 2.61 9.46 -0.51
C PHE A 141 1.12 9.31 -0.86
N TYR A 142 0.22 9.61 0.08
CA TYR A 142 -1.21 9.37 -0.07
C TYR A 142 -1.85 10.36 -1.06
N ARG A 143 -1.36 11.61 -1.09
CA ARG A 143 -1.66 12.57 -2.16
C ARG A 143 -1.28 12.03 -3.54
N GLY A 144 -0.08 11.48 -3.69
CA GLY A 144 0.36 10.82 -4.93
C GLY A 144 -0.51 9.61 -5.28
N TRP A 145 -0.84 8.77 -4.30
CA TRP A 145 -1.70 7.61 -4.47
C TRP A 145 -3.08 7.99 -5.01
N ARG A 146 -3.72 9.00 -4.41
CA ARG A 146 -5.03 9.50 -4.85
C ARG A 146 -4.98 10.14 -6.24
N THR A 147 -3.95 10.93 -6.52
CA THR A 147 -3.69 11.49 -7.86
C THR A 147 -3.59 10.36 -8.90
N SER A 148 -2.86 9.29 -8.55
CA SER A 148 -2.64 8.15 -9.44
C SER A 148 -3.94 7.42 -9.79
N LEU A 149 -4.82 7.19 -8.80
CA LEU A 149 -6.13 6.55 -9.02
C LEU A 149 -7.06 7.38 -9.92
N ARG A 150 -6.96 8.70 -9.83
CA ARG A 150 -7.82 9.61 -10.61
C ARG A 150 -7.35 9.73 -12.05
N GLU A 151 -6.04 9.81 -12.25
CA GLU A 151 -5.41 10.04 -13.54
C GLU A 151 -5.11 8.74 -14.29
N VAL A 152 -5.15 7.61 -13.58
CA VAL A 152 -4.80 6.27 -14.07
C VAL A 152 -3.35 6.25 -14.59
N GLU A 153 -2.46 6.86 -13.82
CA GLU A 153 -1.03 6.97 -14.09
C GLU A 153 -0.28 6.96 -12.75
N ILE A 154 0.89 6.32 -12.66
CA ILE A 154 1.65 6.29 -11.41
C ILE A 154 2.26 7.68 -11.13
N ASP A 155 1.91 8.26 -9.99
CA ASP A 155 2.50 9.52 -9.55
C ASP A 155 3.89 9.29 -8.93
N LYS A 156 4.81 10.23 -9.17
CA LYS A 156 6.19 10.17 -8.69
C LYS A 156 6.29 10.04 -7.17
N ALA A 157 5.38 10.64 -6.41
CA ALA A 157 5.40 10.54 -4.94
C ALA A 157 5.15 9.10 -4.45
N VAL A 158 4.35 8.31 -5.19
CA VAL A 158 4.16 6.88 -4.87
C VAL A 158 5.46 6.11 -5.06
N GLU A 159 6.23 6.42 -6.11
CA GLU A 159 7.54 5.80 -6.37
C GLU A 159 8.61 6.23 -5.36
N ASP A 160 8.62 7.52 -4.99
CA ASP A 160 9.63 8.10 -4.10
C ASP A 160 9.46 7.60 -2.65
N PHE A 161 8.21 7.43 -2.19
CA PHE A 161 7.90 7.11 -0.80
C PHE A 161 7.37 5.69 -0.57
N GLY A 162 6.95 4.98 -1.63
CA GLY A 162 6.53 3.60 -1.54
C GLY A 162 7.71 2.63 -1.60
N THR A 163 7.63 1.54 -0.84
CA THR A 163 8.49 0.38 -1.14
C THR A 163 8.11 -0.23 -2.49
N ARG A 164 9.04 -0.98 -3.11
CA ARG A 164 8.79 -1.65 -4.40
C ARG A 164 7.50 -2.47 -4.41
N GLN A 165 7.20 -3.18 -3.32
CA GLN A 165 5.99 -3.99 -3.22
C GLN A 165 4.71 -3.14 -3.25
N VAL A 166 4.72 -1.97 -2.61
CA VAL A 166 3.58 -1.03 -2.61
C VAL A 166 3.38 -0.44 -4.00
N VAL A 167 4.48 -0.06 -4.68
CA VAL A 167 4.45 0.46 -6.06
C VAL A 167 3.90 -0.59 -7.03
N GLU A 168 4.44 -1.82 -7.01
CA GLU A 168 4.00 -2.92 -7.89
C GLU A 168 2.51 -3.25 -7.69
N ARG A 169 2.01 -3.19 -6.45
CA ARG A 169 0.58 -3.37 -6.16
C ARG A 169 -0.25 -2.26 -6.78
N MET A 170 0.22 -1.01 -6.71
CA MET A 170 -0.47 0.14 -7.27
C MET A 170 -0.49 0.08 -8.80
N GLU A 171 0.64 -0.21 -9.45
CA GLU A 171 0.72 -0.41 -10.90
C GLU A 171 -0.31 -1.45 -11.37
N SER A 172 -0.37 -2.61 -10.69
CA SER A 172 -1.36 -3.65 -11.02
C SER A 172 -2.81 -3.18 -10.88
N SER A 173 -3.10 -2.24 -9.97
CA SER A 173 -4.43 -1.64 -9.81
C SER A 173 -4.75 -0.64 -10.93
N LEU A 174 -3.77 0.16 -11.33
CA LEU A 174 -3.89 1.13 -12.42
C LEU A 174 -4.05 0.43 -13.77
N ASP A 175 -3.29 -0.63 -14.02
CA ASP A 175 -3.45 -1.46 -15.22
C ASP A 175 -4.88 -2.00 -15.34
N TYR A 176 -5.44 -2.50 -14.24
CA TYR A 176 -6.84 -2.95 -14.24
C TYR A 176 -7.81 -1.79 -14.55
N GLN A 177 -7.60 -0.63 -13.94
CA GLN A 177 -8.44 0.54 -14.19
C GLN A 177 -8.40 0.97 -15.64
N GLU A 178 -7.21 1.01 -16.25
CA GLU A 178 -7.03 1.32 -17.65
C GLU A 178 -7.75 0.29 -18.55
N GLU A 179 -7.56 -1.01 -18.29
CA GLU A 179 -8.19 -2.10 -19.05
C GLU A 179 -9.72 -2.05 -19.02
N ASN A 180 -10.30 -1.55 -17.92
CA ASN A 180 -11.74 -1.53 -17.70
C ASN A 180 -12.36 -0.13 -17.83
N GLY A 181 -11.57 0.88 -18.22
CA GLY A 181 -12.03 2.26 -18.36
C GLY A 181 -12.53 2.88 -17.05
N ILE A 182 -12.04 2.41 -15.90
CA ILE A 182 -12.45 2.86 -14.58
C ILE A 182 -11.55 4.02 -14.14
N ARG A 183 -12.15 5.06 -13.54
CA ARG A 183 -11.46 6.12 -12.81
C ARG A 183 -12.17 6.41 -11.50
N PHE A 184 -11.42 6.89 -10.51
CA PHE A 184 -12.00 7.36 -9.25
C PHE A 184 -11.98 8.88 -9.17
N GLY A 185 -13.10 9.48 -8.76
CA GLY A 185 -13.26 10.90 -8.50
C GLY A 185 -13.77 11.15 -7.09
N GLY A 186 -14.28 12.35 -6.83
CA GLY A 186 -14.86 12.71 -5.53
C GLY A 186 -13.83 12.98 -4.44
N GLU A 187 -14.33 13.21 -3.23
CA GLU A 187 -13.52 13.44 -2.03
C GLU A 187 -13.30 12.14 -1.27
N PHE A 188 -12.11 12.03 -0.67
CA PHE A 188 -11.73 10.95 0.21
C PHE A 188 -11.09 11.58 1.45
N VAL A 189 -11.62 11.30 2.63
CA VAL A 189 -11.13 11.88 3.89
C VAL A 189 -10.39 10.81 4.67
N VAL A 190 -9.23 11.13 5.24
CA VAL A 190 -8.50 10.23 6.14
C VAL A 190 -8.20 10.95 7.44
N GLU A 191 -8.71 10.41 8.54
CA GLU A 191 -8.39 10.81 9.90
C GLU A 191 -7.32 9.88 10.45
N LEU A 192 -6.16 10.43 10.83
CA LEU A 192 -5.00 9.63 11.26
C LEU A 192 -4.86 9.56 12.77
N THR A 193 -4.36 8.43 13.23
CA THR A 193 -3.87 8.23 14.59
C THR A 193 -2.49 7.58 14.56
N ILE A 194 -1.70 7.76 15.63
CA ILE A 194 -0.44 7.04 15.80
C ILE A 194 -0.71 5.82 16.70
N GLU A 195 -0.61 4.62 16.13
CA GLU A 195 -0.87 3.38 16.85
C GLU A 195 0.39 2.85 17.55
N GLU A 196 1.53 2.91 16.84
CA GLU A 196 2.81 2.42 17.34
C GLU A 196 3.95 3.31 16.83
N ARG A 197 5.00 3.43 17.64
CA ARG A 197 6.23 4.14 17.27
C ARG A 197 7.46 3.47 17.88
N GLY A 198 8.54 3.52 17.13
CA GLY A 198 9.88 3.13 17.55
C GLY A 198 10.95 3.76 16.67
N ASP A 199 12.22 3.53 17.01
CA ASP A 199 13.37 4.23 16.40
C ASP A 199 13.45 4.12 14.86
N HIS A 200 12.86 3.07 14.29
CA HIS A 200 12.91 2.79 12.85
C HIS A 200 11.55 2.49 12.23
N MET A 201 10.45 2.62 12.97
CA MET A 201 9.13 2.24 12.50
C MET A 201 8.05 3.08 13.16
N VAL A 202 7.06 3.47 12.36
CA VAL A 202 5.84 4.14 12.81
C VAL A 202 4.67 3.42 12.17
N VAL A 203 3.66 3.11 12.97
CA VAL A 203 2.38 2.60 12.50
C VAL A 203 1.35 3.71 12.66
N LEU A 204 0.75 4.10 11.55
CA LEU A 204 -0.39 5.00 11.53
C LEU A 204 -1.67 4.19 11.35
N GLY A 205 -2.68 4.52 12.14
CA GLY A 205 -4.02 3.99 12.04
C GLY A 205 -5.01 5.10 11.74
N GLY A 206 -6.27 4.81 12.01
CA GLY A 206 -7.37 5.78 11.94
C GLY A 206 -8.47 5.33 11.01
N CYS A 207 -9.15 6.29 10.38
CA CYS A 207 -10.35 6.05 9.61
C CYS A 207 -10.34 6.78 8.27
N ALA A 208 -10.75 6.09 7.23
CA ALA A 208 -11.02 6.69 5.93
C ALA A 208 -12.53 6.78 5.71
N ASP A 209 -12.99 7.90 5.17
CA ASP A 209 -14.35 8.12 4.69
C ASP A 209 -14.36 8.29 3.16
N ALA A 210 -15.09 7.39 2.50
CA ALA A 210 -15.29 7.33 1.06
C ALA A 210 -16.74 7.68 0.65
N SER A 211 -17.51 8.32 1.53
CA SER A 211 -18.93 8.64 1.28
C SER A 211 -19.15 9.53 0.05
N ASP A 212 -18.21 10.44 -0.21
CA ASP A 212 -18.21 11.34 -1.36
C ASP A 212 -17.32 10.84 -2.53
N LEU A 213 -16.82 9.60 -2.45
CA LEU A 213 -16.01 9.00 -3.51
C LEU A 213 -16.90 8.57 -4.67
N THR A 214 -16.49 8.91 -5.90
CA THR A 214 -17.18 8.49 -7.13
C THR A 214 -16.33 7.56 -7.98
N MET A 215 -17.00 6.65 -8.68
CA MET A 215 -16.44 5.79 -9.72
C MET A 215 -16.99 6.26 -11.07
N ILE A 216 -16.11 6.40 -12.04
CA ILE A 216 -16.43 6.78 -13.41
C ILE A 216 -16.03 5.61 -14.31
N ASP A 217 -16.99 5.03 -15.01
CA ASP A 217 -16.78 3.93 -15.95
C ASP A 217 -17.57 4.19 -17.27
N ASP A 218 -17.66 3.17 -18.13
CA ASP A 218 -18.40 3.24 -19.41
C ASP A 218 -19.90 3.53 -19.25
N ASP A 219 -20.49 3.21 -18.09
CA ASP A 219 -21.90 3.45 -17.77
C ASP A 219 -22.12 4.86 -17.16
N GLY A 220 -21.04 5.57 -16.83
CA GLY A 220 -21.04 6.96 -16.35
C GLY A 220 -20.46 7.11 -14.94
N GLU A 221 -20.73 8.27 -14.33
CA GLU A 221 -20.32 8.57 -12.95
C GLU A 221 -21.38 8.09 -11.95
N ARG A 222 -20.93 7.38 -10.90
CA ARG A 222 -21.77 6.85 -9.82
C ARG A 222 -21.01 6.83 -8.49
N PRO A 223 -21.70 6.75 -7.34
CA PRO A 223 -21.03 6.54 -6.05
C PRO A 223 -20.15 5.29 -6.10
N ALA A 224 -18.95 5.38 -5.51
CA ALA A 224 -18.04 4.23 -5.42
C ALA A 224 -18.51 3.19 -4.39
N VAL A 225 -19.24 3.64 -3.36
CA VAL A 225 -19.85 2.80 -2.31
C VAL A 225 -21.33 2.59 -2.62
N GLU A 226 -21.84 1.36 -2.57
CA GLU A 226 -23.26 1.12 -2.87
C GLU A 226 -24.16 1.62 -1.73
N PRO A 227 -25.42 2.03 -2.02
CA PRO A 227 -26.36 2.44 -1.00
C PRO A 227 -26.59 1.35 0.07
N GLY A 228 -26.28 1.67 1.33
CA GLY A 228 -26.44 0.76 2.46
C GLY A 228 -25.19 -0.05 2.82
N GLU A 229 -24.10 0.13 2.07
CA GLU A 229 -22.75 -0.29 2.49
C GLU A 229 -22.13 0.78 3.40
N GLU A 230 -21.11 0.37 4.16
CA GLU A 230 -20.38 1.28 5.04
C GLU A 230 -19.38 2.09 4.20
N SER A 231 -19.43 3.42 4.30
CA SER A 231 -18.52 4.31 3.57
C SER A 231 -17.23 4.60 4.33
N THR A 232 -17.17 4.20 5.59
CA THR A 232 -16.02 4.41 6.46
C THR A 232 -15.31 3.09 6.75
N ALA A 233 -13.99 3.07 6.69
CA ALA A 233 -13.19 1.88 6.95
C ALA A 233 -11.90 2.24 7.70
N PRO A 234 -11.43 1.39 8.63
CA PRO A 234 -10.17 1.62 9.31
C PRO A 234 -8.99 1.53 8.33
N VAL A 235 -8.02 2.41 8.53
CA VAL A 235 -6.77 2.44 7.77
C VAL A 235 -5.63 1.93 8.64
N HIS A 236 -4.67 1.23 8.03
CA HIS A 236 -3.47 0.78 8.70
C HIS A 236 -2.26 0.93 7.78
N VAL A 237 -1.27 1.67 8.26
CA VAL A 237 -0.11 2.09 7.48
C VAL A 237 1.15 1.81 8.27
N GLU A 238 2.08 1.06 7.68
CA GLU A 238 3.38 0.76 8.30
C GLU A 238 4.49 1.50 7.54
N LEU A 239 5.17 2.41 8.23
CA LEU A 239 6.31 3.16 7.72
C LEU A 239 7.60 2.65 8.38
N THR A 240 8.68 2.55 7.59
CA THR A 240 10.01 2.21 8.13
C THR A 240 11.03 3.25 7.72
N ASN A 241 11.91 3.59 8.65
CA ASN A 241 13.07 4.42 8.40
C ASN A 241 14.24 3.55 7.91
N ASN A 242 14.72 3.80 6.69
CA ASN A 242 15.89 3.15 6.12
C ASN A 242 17.00 4.18 5.90
N GLY A 243 17.84 4.38 6.92
CA GLY A 243 18.98 5.29 6.84
C GLY A 243 18.58 6.76 6.73
N GLY A 244 17.53 7.19 7.44
CA GLY A 244 17.03 8.55 7.44
C GLY A 244 15.93 8.82 6.41
N VAL A 245 15.60 7.85 5.56
CA VAL A 245 14.49 7.94 4.59
C VAL A 245 13.32 7.10 5.08
N TRP A 246 12.16 7.72 5.25
CA TRP A 246 10.92 7.03 5.57
C TRP A 246 10.26 6.49 4.30
N LEU A 247 9.80 5.25 4.34
CA LEU A 247 9.10 4.59 3.22
C LEU A 247 7.86 3.87 3.72
N ILE A 248 6.82 3.83 2.90
CA ILE A 248 5.59 3.06 3.12
C ILE A 248 5.84 1.60 2.74
N ASN A 249 5.83 0.72 3.74
CA ASN A 249 5.88 -0.73 3.52
C ASN A 249 4.48 -1.31 3.29
N ARG A 250 3.49 -0.72 3.94
CA ARG A 250 2.11 -1.21 3.94
C ARG A 250 1.14 -0.04 4.03
N ASN A 251 0.07 -0.13 3.26
CA ASN A 251 -1.05 0.82 3.26
C ASN A 251 -2.30 0.01 2.93
N ASP A 252 -3.04 -0.38 3.97
CA ASP A 252 -4.24 -1.19 3.85
C ASP A 252 -5.45 -0.40 4.39
N ILE A 253 -6.59 -0.55 3.71
CA ILE A 253 -7.89 -0.02 4.12
C ILE A 253 -8.79 -1.24 4.29
N ASN A 254 -9.32 -1.48 5.50
CA ASN A 254 -10.06 -2.70 5.77
C ASN A 254 -11.57 -2.47 5.71
N GLU A 255 -12.15 -2.62 4.53
CA GLU A 255 -13.59 -2.44 4.25
C GLU A 255 -14.51 -3.43 5.00
N ASP A 256 -13.95 -4.54 5.52
CA ASP A 256 -14.70 -5.54 6.29
C ASP A 256 -14.79 -5.18 7.79
N GLU A 257 -14.02 -4.19 8.24
CA GLU A 257 -13.99 -3.71 9.62
C GLU A 257 -14.63 -2.33 9.73
N ARG A 258 -15.05 -1.99 10.94
CA ARG A 258 -15.68 -0.70 11.23
C ARG A 258 -14.69 0.21 11.93
N CYS A 259 -14.79 1.49 11.61
CA CYS A 259 -14.22 2.54 12.44
C CYS A 259 -14.82 2.43 13.85
N GLU A 260 -13.95 2.41 14.85
CA GLU A 260 -14.38 2.50 16.26
C GLU A 260 -14.54 3.98 16.62
N ASP A 261 -15.71 4.36 17.13
CA ASP A 261 -16.01 5.71 17.66
C ASP A 261 -15.25 6.02 18.96
#